data_AF-A1U7L6-F1
#
_entry.id   AF-A1U7L6-F1
#
_cell.length_a   1.000
_cell.length_b   1.000
_cell.length_c   1.000
_cell.angle_alpha   90.00
_cell.angle_beta   90.00
_cell.angle_gamma   90.00
#
_symmetry.space_group_name_H-M   'P 1'
#
loop_
_entity.id
_entity.type
_entity.pdbx_description
1 polymer ?
#
loop_
_entity_poly.entity_id
_entity_poly.type
_entity_poly.pdbx_seq_one_letter_code
_entity_poly.pdbx_strand_id
1 'polypeptide(L)'
;MPTTTNIHMLMKGESELVSVTSTLDDIEREQAKTPGLRAYLNVDPLVVAQFLDGRMPWQVIKSDDAWQQIAPAIKTFHDHISVYEEADTLSTYHSIPMDMPPVIARERGAIMEKHPQIADLPAAIEISEIIMAANNRRPKNADLFRPESREKTWADLYSIDQKHLRDLTKTMEHQLIGTSQITGLTMDLARQQVRELQFVRDAQNDDDVRDAPSL
;
A
#
# COMPACT_ATOMS: atom_id res chain seq x y z
N MET A 1 -1.09 32.18 -3.08
CA MET A 1 -1.80 32.28 -1.79
C MET A 1 -1.44 31.04 -0.98
N PRO A 2 -1.13 31.13 0.32
CA PRO A 2 -0.92 29.95 1.13
C PRO A 2 -2.19 29.12 1.12
N THR A 3 -2.11 27.88 0.61
CA THR A 3 -3.19 26.89 0.73
C THR A 3 -3.41 26.65 2.22
N THR A 4 -4.62 26.92 2.71
CA THR A 4 -4.98 26.65 4.10
C THR A 4 -4.92 25.13 4.30
N THR A 5 -3.97 24.66 5.11
CA THR A 5 -3.85 23.26 5.47
C THR A 5 -5.05 22.87 6.34
N ASN A 6 -5.94 22.06 5.78
CA ASN A 6 -7.06 21.46 6.51
C ASN A 6 -6.74 20.00 6.80
N ILE A 7 -5.73 19.77 7.63
CA ILE A 7 -5.32 18.44 8.08
C ILE A 7 -5.45 18.36 9.59
N HIS A 8 -6.12 17.32 10.05
CA HIS A 8 -6.37 17.05 11.46
C HIS A 8 -5.84 15.67 11.81
N MET A 9 -5.16 15.59 12.94
CA MET A 9 -4.53 14.38 13.44
C MET A 9 -5.17 13.98 14.78
N LEU A 10 -5.55 12.72 14.93
CA LEU A 10 -5.98 12.16 16.20
C LEU A 10 -4.90 11.25 16.77
N MET A 11 -4.48 11.55 17.99
CA MET A 11 -3.46 10.78 18.72
C MET A 11 -4.06 10.11 19.94
N LYS A 12 -3.54 8.93 20.28
CA LYS A 12 -3.74 8.28 21.57
C LYS A 12 -2.45 8.39 22.39
N GLY A 13 -2.55 8.98 23.58
CA GLY A 13 -1.36 9.33 24.36
C GLY A 13 -0.52 10.38 23.64
N GLU A 14 0.80 10.21 23.65
CA GLU A 14 1.77 11.18 23.09
C GLU A 14 2.40 10.74 21.76
N SER A 15 2.27 9.47 21.37
CA SER A 15 3.01 8.92 20.22
C SER A 15 2.19 8.05 19.26
N GLU A 16 0.99 7.61 19.61
CA GLU A 16 0.22 6.70 18.77
C GLU A 16 -0.71 7.48 17.84
N LEU A 17 -0.38 7.55 16.55
CA LEU A 17 -1.26 8.08 15.52
C LEU A 17 -2.42 7.12 15.25
N VAL A 18 -3.63 7.59 15.49
CA VAL A 18 -4.85 6.80 15.30
C VAL A 18 -5.48 7.07 13.95
N SER A 19 -5.62 8.35 13.60
CA SER A 19 -6.35 8.77 12.41
C SER A 19 -5.88 10.13 11.91
N VAL A 20 -5.97 10.35 10.60
CA VAL A 20 -5.76 11.63 9.94
C VAL A 20 -6.92 11.91 9.00
N THR A 21 -7.45 13.12 9.03
CA THR A 21 -8.62 13.52 8.22
C THR A 21 -8.56 15.00 7.88
N SER A 22 -9.30 15.43 6.87
CA SER A 22 -9.55 16.83 6.55
C SER A 22 -10.88 17.36 7.09
N THR A 23 -11.68 16.52 7.77
CA THR A 23 -13.03 16.88 8.23
C THR A 23 -13.14 16.83 9.75
N LEU A 24 -13.90 17.76 10.34
CA LEU A 24 -14.17 17.75 11.78
C LEU A 24 -15.15 16.64 12.18
N ASP A 25 -16.10 16.29 11.30
CA ASP A 25 -17.08 15.21 11.54
C ASP A 25 -16.40 13.85 11.78
N ASP A 26 -15.31 13.56 11.08
CA ASP A 26 -14.52 12.35 11.31
C ASP A 26 -13.82 12.37 12.68
N ILE A 27 -13.40 13.54 13.16
CA ILE A 27 -12.80 13.68 14.49
C ILE A 27 -13.82 13.33 15.56
N GLU A 28 -15.00 13.95 15.50
CA GLU A 28 -16.08 13.73 16.48
C GLU A 28 -16.49 12.25 16.51
N ARG A 29 -16.61 11.64 15.33
CA ARG A 29 -16.94 10.22 15.19
C ARG A 29 -15.89 9.30 15.82
N GLU A 30 -14.60 9.58 15.61
CA GLU A 30 -13.53 8.75 16.17
C GLU A 30 -13.35 8.96 17.67
N GLN A 31 -13.49 10.19 18.17
CA GLN A 31 -13.48 10.48 19.62
C GLN A 31 -14.65 9.83 20.36
N ALA A 32 -15.83 9.74 19.73
CA ALA A 32 -16.99 9.05 20.30
C ALA A 32 -16.77 7.53 20.43
N LYS A 33 -16.04 6.92 19.49
CA LYS A 33 -15.72 5.47 19.51
C LYS A 33 -14.56 5.14 20.44
N THR A 34 -13.60 6.05 20.58
CA THR A 34 -12.33 5.80 21.27
C THR A 34 -12.08 6.89 22.32
N PRO A 35 -12.49 6.65 23.58
CA PRO A 35 -12.22 7.59 24.66
C PRO A 35 -10.72 7.84 24.84
N GLY A 36 -10.36 9.09 25.14
CA GLY A 36 -8.97 9.48 25.41
C GLY A 36 -8.16 9.94 24.19
N LEU A 37 -8.77 10.05 23.01
CA LEU A 37 -8.13 10.64 21.83
C LEU A 37 -7.97 12.16 21.95
N ARG A 38 -6.79 12.65 21.60
CA ARG A 38 -6.47 14.08 21.46
C ARG A 38 -6.47 14.47 20.00
N ALA A 39 -7.26 15.48 19.64
CA ALA A 39 -7.31 16.03 18.30
C ALA A 39 -6.35 17.22 18.17
N TYR A 40 -5.55 17.21 17.12
CA TYR A 40 -4.67 18.29 16.70
C TYR A 40 -5.19 18.80 15.37
N LEU A 41 -5.47 20.10 15.26
CA LEU A 41 -6.11 20.69 14.10
C LEU A 41 -5.11 21.50 13.27
N ASN A 42 -5.31 21.55 11.96
CA ASN A 42 -4.49 22.30 11.00
C ASN A 42 -2.99 21.96 11.11
N VAL A 43 -2.72 20.66 11.24
CA VAL A 43 -1.38 20.11 11.42
C VAL A 43 -0.64 20.15 10.08
N ASP A 44 0.63 20.51 10.12
CA ASP A 44 1.49 20.47 8.94
C ASP A 44 1.58 19.01 8.40
N PRO A 45 1.37 18.76 7.10
CA PRO A 45 1.45 17.42 6.53
C PRO A 45 2.80 16.73 6.77
N LEU A 46 3.90 17.49 6.87
CA LEU A 46 5.23 16.96 7.17
C LEU A 46 5.33 16.46 8.61
N VAL A 47 4.62 17.10 9.55
CA VAL A 47 4.52 16.60 10.93
C VAL A 47 3.75 15.29 10.95
N VAL A 48 2.63 15.20 10.21
CA VAL A 48 1.87 13.95 10.11
C VAL A 48 2.73 12.81 9.56
N ALA A 49 3.53 13.08 8.53
CA ALA A 49 4.40 12.07 7.93
C ALA A 49 5.36 11.42 8.94
N GLN A 50 5.84 12.17 9.95
CA GLN A 50 6.73 11.66 11.00
C GLN A 50 6.06 10.65 11.94
N PHE A 51 4.73 10.68 12.05
CA PHE A 51 3.97 9.78 12.92
C PHE A 51 3.42 8.54 12.19
N LEU A 52 3.77 8.34 10.92
CA LEU A 52 3.34 7.16 10.14
C LEU A 52 4.26 5.94 10.35
N ASP A 53 5.26 6.02 11.22
CA ASP A 53 6.29 5.00 11.34
C ASP A 53 5.71 3.59 11.56
N GLY A 54 6.10 2.67 10.68
CA GLY A 54 5.65 1.28 10.65
C GLY A 54 4.18 1.06 10.26
N ARG A 55 3.43 2.08 9.83
CA ARG A 55 2.01 1.97 9.47
C ARG A 55 1.75 2.33 8.01
N MET A 56 0.82 1.60 7.38
CA MET A 56 0.42 1.96 6.02
C MET A 56 -0.47 3.21 6.02
N PRO A 57 -0.14 4.24 5.22
CA PRO A 57 -0.90 5.50 5.20
C PRO A 57 -2.41 5.31 4.97
N TRP A 58 -2.81 4.41 4.07
CA TRP A 58 -4.23 4.15 3.78
C TRP A 58 -5.04 3.62 4.98
N GLN A 59 -4.39 3.12 6.04
CA GLN A 59 -5.09 2.67 7.24
C GLN A 59 -5.43 3.81 8.20
N VAL A 60 -4.60 4.85 8.24
CA VAL A 60 -4.75 5.96 9.18
C VAL A 60 -5.39 7.18 8.55
N ILE A 61 -5.15 7.42 7.26
CA ILE A 61 -5.70 8.58 6.55
C ILE A 61 -7.11 8.21 6.06
N LYS A 62 -8.12 8.87 6.61
CA LYS A 62 -9.55 8.52 6.41
C LYS A 62 -10.21 9.23 5.24
N SER A 63 -9.69 10.37 4.83
CA SER A 63 -10.24 11.20 3.76
C SER A 63 -9.24 11.33 2.61
N ASP A 64 -9.73 11.26 1.36
CA ASP A 64 -8.87 11.46 0.19
C ASP A 64 -8.24 12.84 0.13
N ASP A 65 -8.97 13.89 0.52
CA ASP A 65 -8.43 15.26 0.60
C ASP A 65 -7.22 15.37 1.54
N ALA A 66 -7.22 14.60 2.63
CA ALA A 66 -6.06 14.52 3.51
C ALA A 66 -4.90 13.77 2.84
N TRP A 67 -5.21 12.66 2.17
CA TRP A 67 -4.21 11.89 1.44
C TRP A 67 -3.51 12.71 0.35
N GLN A 68 -4.27 13.49 -0.44
CA GLN A 68 -3.71 14.36 -1.48
C GLN A 68 -2.71 15.41 -0.93
N GLN A 69 -2.88 15.84 0.32
CA GLN A 69 -1.97 16.78 0.98
C GLN A 69 -0.79 16.07 1.66
N ILE A 70 -1.02 14.88 2.23
CA ILE A 70 -0.03 14.16 3.02
C ILE A 70 0.93 13.36 2.13
N ALA A 71 0.46 12.71 1.07
CA ALA A 71 1.31 11.86 0.23
C ALA A 71 2.55 12.59 -0.33
N PRO A 72 2.46 13.83 -0.84
CA PRO A 72 3.63 14.60 -1.23
C PRO A 72 4.58 14.90 -0.06
N ALA A 73 4.04 15.15 1.15
CA ALA A 73 4.85 15.42 2.33
C ALA A 73 5.58 14.17 2.85
N ILE A 74 4.96 12.98 2.77
CA ILE A 74 5.65 11.71 3.05
C ILE A 74 6.81 11.52 2.07
N LYS A 75 6.59 11.80 0.78
CA LYS A 75 7.65 11.73 -0.24
C LYS A 75 8.82 12.65 0.09
N THR A 76 8.53 13.92 0.42
CA THR A 76 9.56 14.87 0.87
C THR A 76 10.26 14.43 2.15
N PHE A 77 9.54 13.85 3.11
CA PHE A 77 10.11 13.30 4.33
C PHE A 77 11.10 12.16 4.03
N HIS A 78 10.70 11.21 3.18
CA HIS A 78 11.57 10.12 2.72
C HIS A 78 12.85 10.66 2.05
N ASP A 79 12.73 11.66 1.18
CA ASP A 79 13.88 12.25 0.49
C ASP A 79 14.87 12.92 1.46
N HIS A 80 14.41 13.38 2.63
CA HIS A 80 15.28 13.96 3.66
C HIS A 80 15.92 12.91 4.58
N ILE A 81 15.23 11.81 4.89
CA ILE A 81 15.77 10.76 5.79
C ILE A 81 16.67 9.75 5.08
N SER A 82 16.46 9.52 3.78
CA SER A 82 17.26 8.60 2.95
C SER A 82 18.75 8.94 2.90
N VAL A 83 19.14 10.17 3.26
CA VAL A 83 20.54 10.61 3.39
C VAL A 83 21.28 9.85 4.53
N TYR A 84 20.53 9.23 5.45
CA TYR A 84 21.07 8.55 6.64
C TYR A 84 20.98 7.03 6.58
N GLU A 85 20.45 6.44 5.51
CA GLU A 85 20.34 4.98 5.39
C GLU A 85 21.67 4.34 4.94
N GLU A 86 21.97 3.17 5.49
CA GLU A 86 23.07 2.33 5.04
C GLU A 86 22.76 1.79 3.63
N ALA A 87 23.76 1.77 2.74
CA ALA A 87 23.60 1.44 1.33
C ALA A 87 23.04 0.02 1.03
N ASP A 88 22.87 -0.82 2.06
CA ASP A 88 22.55 -2.24 1.95
C ASP A 88 21.09 -2.61 2.30
N THR A 89 20.23 -1.64 2.71
CA THR A 89 18.80 -1.91 2.95
C THR A 89 18.02 -2.01 1.64
N LEU A 90 17.65 -3.22 1.25
CA LEU A 90 16.79 -3.49 0.09
C LEU A 90 15.31 -3.36 0.48
N SER A 91 14.56 -2.56 -0.27
CA SER A 91 13.09 -2.49 -0.14
C SER A 91 12.43 -3.87 -0.29
N THR A 92 11.36 -4.11 0.46
CA THR A 92 10.54 -5.32 0.39
C THR A 92 9.96 -5.52 -1.00
N TYR A 93 9.54 -4.42 -1.66
CA TYR A 93 9.02 -4.43 -3.02
C TYR A 93 9.75 -3.44 -3.92
N HIS A 94 10.48 -3.99 -4.90
CA HIS A 94 11.18 -3.19 -5.90
C HIS A 94 10.24 -2.31 -6.74
N SER A 95 9.05 -2.80 -7.09
CA SER A 95 8.06 -2.03 -7.88
C SER A 95 6.63 -2.38 -7.49
N ILE A 96 5.74 -1.40 -7.61
CA ILE A 96 4.30 -1.52 -7.39
C ILE A 96 3.58 -1.06 -8.68
N PRO A 97 3.23 -1.98 -9.60
CA PRO A 97 2.51 -1.64 -10.82
C PRO A 97 1.29 -0.75 -10.58
N MET A 98 1.17 0.34 -11.33
CA MET A 98 0.11 1.32 -11.14
C MET A 98 -1.29 0.71 -11.29
N ASP A 99 -1.47 -0.24 -12.20
CA ASP A 99 -2.74 -0.93 -12.49
C ASP A 99 -3.00 -2.13 -11.58
N MET A 100 -2.14 -2.40 -10.58
CA MET A 100 -2.33 -3.48 -9.62
C MET A 100 -3.73 -3.43 -8.96
N PRO A 101 -4.41 -4.60 -8.84
CA PRO A 101 -5.69 -4.69 -8.15
C PRO A 101 -5.59 -4.22 -6.69
N PRO A 102 -6.56 -3.43 -6.18
CA PRO A 102 -6.53 -2.94 -4.79
C PRO A 102 -6.47 -4.06 -3.73
N VAL A 103 -7.01 -5.23 -4.02
CA VAL A 103 -6.93 -6.40 -3.12
C VAL A 103 -5.48 -6.87 -2.96
N ILE A 104 -4.72 -6.98 -4.05
CA ILE A 104 -3.30 -7.36 -4.02
C ILE A 104 -2.46 -6.26 -3.36
N ALA A 105 -2.76 -4.99 -3.64
CA ALA A 105 -2.07 -3.87 -2.99
C ALA A 105 -2.24 -3.91 -1.45
N ARG A 106 -3.42 -4.27 -0.94
CA ARG A 106 -3.65 -4.45 0.51
C ARG A 106 -2.82 -5.60 1.08
N GLU A 107 -2.71 -6.72 0.38
CA GLU A 107 -1.91 -7.86 0.83
C GLU A 107 -0.42 -7.51 0.90
N ARG A 108 0.13 -6.84 -0.12
CA ARG A 108 1.50 -6.31 -0.08
C ARG A 108 1.71 -5.35 1.10
N GLY A 109 0.76 -4.44 1.31
CA GLY A 109 0.80 -3.53 2.46
C GLY A 109 0.83 -4.26 3.81
N ALA A 110 0.05 -5.34 3.97
CA ALA A 110 0.04 -6.12 5.20
C ALA A 110 1.39 -6.82 5.49
N ILE A 111 2.14 -7.19 4.46
CA ILE A 111 3.49 -7.74 4.60
C ILE A 111 4.46 -6.65 5.06
N MET A 112 4.38 -5.45 4.48
CA MET A 112 5.22 -4.31 4.87
C MET A 112 4.96 -3.87 6.32
N GLU A 113 3.72 -3.92 6.80
CA GLU A 113 3.42 -3.62 8.21
C GLU A 113 3.98 -4.66 9.17
N LYS A 114 4.03 -5.92 8.73
CA LYS A 114 4.62 -7.00 9.53
C LYS A 114 6.14 -6.92 9.58
N HIS A 115 6.77 -6.36 8.54
CA HIS A 115 8.21 -6.23 8.39
C HIS A 115 8.58 -4.79 8.01
N PRO A 116 8.35 -3.80 8.89
CA PRO A 116 8.48 -2.40 8.54
C PRO A 116 9.94 -2.02 8.28
N GLN A 117 10.17 -1.29 7.20
CA GLN A 117 11.46 -0.73 6.82
C GLN A 117 11.27 0.71 6.35
N ILE A 118 12.25 1.58 6.59
CA ILE A 118 12.19 2.97 6.13
C ILE A 118 12.33 3.03 4.60
N ALA A 119 13.21 2.20 4.03
CA ALA A 119 13.36 1.98 2.58
C ALA A 119 12.07 1.59 1.84
N ASP A 120 11.04 1.15 2.57
CA ASP A 120 9.73 0.76 2.05
C ASP A 120 8.73 1.94 1.92
N LEU A 121 9.06 3.13 2.42
CA LEU A 121 8.19 4.31 2.34
C LEU A 121 7.70 4.63 0.92
N PRO A 122 8.53 4.60 -0.14
CA PRO A 122 8.05 4.83 -1.50
C PRO A 122 6.99 3.80 -1.93
N ALA A 123 7.20 2.52 -1.64
CA ALA A 123 6.22 1.47 -1.92
C ALA A 123 4.94 1.64 -1.09
N ALA A 124 5.05 2.14 0.15
CA ALA A 124 3.91 2.40 1.01
C ALA A 124 3.04 3.54 0.47
N ILE A 125 3.67 4.57 -0.12
CA ILE A 125 2.98 5.65 -0.84
C ILE A 125 2.22 5.09 -2.04
N GLU A 126 2.88 4.30 -2.89
CA GLU A 126 2.30 3.70 -4.11
C GLU A 126 1.09 2.80 -3.80
N ILE A 127 1.24 1.89 -2.83
CA ILE A 127 0.16 1.01 -2.38
C ILE A 127 -1.01 1.82 -1.82
N SER A 128 -0.71 2.82 -1.00
CA SER A 128 -1.76 3.66 -0.41
C SER A 128 -2.50 4.44 -1.48
N GLU A 129 -1.80 4.94 -2.51
CA GLU A 129 -2.41 5.63 -3.64
C GLU A 129 -3.33 4.71 -4.43
N ILE A 130 -2.94 3.45 -4.71
CA ILE A 130 -3.82 2.46 -5.36
C ILE A 130 -5.13 2.29 -4.57
N ILE A 131 -5.03 2.12 -3.25
CA ILE A 131 -6.16 1.84 -2.37
C ILE A 131 -7.05 3.08 -2.22
N MET A 132 -6.46 4.25 -1.98
CA MET A 132 -7.19 5.50 -1.80
C MET A 132 -7.88 5.93 -3.09
N ALA A 133 -7.22 5.82 -4.24
CA ALA A 133 -7.82 6.13 -5.54
C ALA A 133 -9.03 5.21 -5.83
N ALA A 134 -8.90 3.92 -5.55
CA ALA A 134 -9.98 2.94 -5.75
C ALA A 134 -11.17 3.20 -4.80
N ASN A 135 -10.91 3.43 -3.51
CA ASN A 135 -11.97 3.70 -2.53
C ASN A 135 -12.77 4.97 -2.89
N ASN A 136 -12.11 5.97 -3.49
CA ASN A 136 -12.71 7.25 -3.85
C ASN A 136 -13.07 7.38 -5.33
N ARG A 137 -12.96 6.28 -6.11
CA ARG A 137 -13.31 6.22 -7.54
C ARG A 137 -12.68 7.33 -8.38
N ARG A 138 -11.42 7.67 -8.10
CA ARG A 138 -10.64 8.64 -8.86
C ARG A 138 -9.47 7.97 -9.59
N PRO A 139 -8.89 8.63 -10.61
CA PRO A 139 -7.62 8.19 -11.19
C PRO A 139 -6.49 8.17 -10.14
N LYS A 140 -5.54 7.26 -10.34
CA LYS A 140 -4.30 7.20 -9.57
C LYS A 140 -3.38 8.34 -10.00
N ASN A 141 -2.74 9.01 -9.04
CA ASN A 141 -1.78 10.07 -9.27
C ASN A 141 -0.41 9.47 -9.62
N ALA A 142 -0.02 9.58 -10.89
CA ALA A 142 1.24 9.02 -11.40
C ALA A 142 2.49 9.64 -10.76
N ASP A 143 2.42 10.87 -10.21
CA ASP A 143 3.57 11.54 -9.60
C ASP A 143 3.96 10.94 -8.23
N LEU A 144 3.06 10.16 -7.64
CA LEU A 144 3.31 9.39 -6.43
C LEU A 144 4.01 8.05 -6.68
N PHE A 145 4.16 7.65 -7.95
CA PHE A 145 4.83 6.40 -8.32
C PHE A 145 6.26 6.63 -8.76
N ARG A 146 7.13 5.70 -8.39
CA ARG A 146 8.51 5.64 -8.87
C ARG A 146 8.55 5.31 -10.36
N PRO A 147 9.60 5.73 -11.11
CA PRO A 147 9.75 5.41 -12.52
C PRO A 147 9.57 3.92 -12.82
N GLU A 148 10.23 3.03 -12.08
CA GLU A 148 10.17 1.58 -12.26
C GLU A 148 8.76 1.01 -12.04
N SER A 149 7.97 1.60 -11.12
CA SER A 149 6.58 1.21 -10.87
C SER A 149 5.65 1.62 -12.01
N ARG A 150 5.95 2.72 -12.71
CA ARG A 150 5.18 3.22 -13.87
C ARG A 150 5.46 2.42 -15.14
N GLU A 151 6.64 1.82 -15.26
CA GLU A 151 7.05 1.00 -16.40
C GLU A 151 6.51 -0.44 -16.32
N LYS A 152 6.00 -0.86 -15.16
CA LYS A 152 5.43 -2.19 -14.96
C LYS A 152 3.91 -2.14 -15.06
N THR A 153 3.36 -3.14 -15.74
CA THR A 153 1.92 -3.32 -15.88
C THR A 153 1.54 -4.65 -15.25
N TRP A 154 0.65 -4.63 -14.27
CA TRP A 154 0.04 -5.84 -13.71
C TRP A 154 -0.66 -6.64 -14.81
N ALA A 155 -1.27 -5.95 -15.77
CA ALA A 155 -1.95 -6.59 -16.87
C ALA A 155 -1.05 -7.50 -17.73
N ASP A 156 0.26 -7.29 -17.72
CA ASP A 156 1.22 -8.16 -18.42
C ASP A 156 1.17 -9.59 -17.88
N LEU A 157 0.78 -9.79 -16.61
CA LEU A 157 0.62 -11.13 -16.02
C LEU A 157 -0.54 -11.91 -16.66
N TYR A 158 -1.55 -11.23 -17.19
CA TYR A 158 -2.66 -11.89 -17.90
C TYR A 158 -2.25 -12.42 -19.28
N SER A 159 -1.09 -12.01 -19.80
CA SER A 159 -0.57 -12.54 -21.07
C SER A 159 0.08 -13.93 -20.92
N ILE A 160 0.35 -14.36 -19.68
CA ILE A 160 0.94 -15.66 -19.40
C ILE A 160 -0.11 -16.75 -19.64
N ASP A 161 0.26 -17.79 -20.39
CA ASP A 161 -0.66 -18.89 -20.69
C ASP A 161 -1.07 -19.65 -19.41
N GLN A 162 -2.33 -20.07 -19.35
CA GLN A 162 -2.91 -20.73 -18.17
C GLN A 162 -2.13 -21.98 -17.73
N LYS A 163 -1.59 -22.74 -18.68
CA LYS A 163 -0.82 -23.95 -18.36
C LYS A 163 0.48 -23.55 -17.65
N HIS A 164 1.18 -22.54 -18.14
CA HIS A 164 2.38 -22.01 -17.53
C HIS A 164 2.10 -21.40 -16.16
N LEU A 165 1.03 -20.61 -16.00
CA LEU A 165 0.62 -20.10 -14.68
C LEU A 165 0.36 -21.22 -13.67
N ARG A 166 -0.33 -22.28 -14.09
CA ARG A 166 -0.61 -23.45 -13.24
C ARG A 166 0.66 -24.19 -12.84
N ASP A 167 1.56 -24.40 -13.80
CA ASP A 167 2.81 -25.13 -13.58
C ASP A 167 3.79 -24.31 -12.71
N LEU A 168 3.84 -22.99 -12.88
CA LEU A 168 4.56 -22.05 -12.01
C LEU A 168 4.02 -22.07 -10.58
N THR A 169 2.70 -21.93 -10.42
CA THR A 169 2.04 -21.93 -9.10
C THR A 169 2.38 -23.21 -8.33
N LYS A 170 2.24 -24.39 -8.97
CA LYS A 170 2.58 -25.67 -8.35
C LYS A 170 4.06 -25.78 -7.97
N THR A 171 4.95 -25.27 -8.82
CA THR A 171 6.40 -25.29 -8.55
C THR A 171 6.73 -24.46 -7.31
N MET A 172 6.15 -23.27 -7.19
CA MET A 172 6.34 -22.40 -6.03
C MET A 172 5.74 -22.98 -4.75
N GLU A 173 4.54 -23.57 -4.83
CA GLU A 173 3.90 -24.25 -3.69
C GLU A 173 4.77 -25.42 -3.17
N HIS A 174 5.34 -26.23 -4.05
CA HIS A 174 6.26 -27.30 -3.64
C HIS A 174 7.55 -26.77 -3.00
N GLN A 175 8.12 -25.69 -3.52
CA GLN A 175 9.30 -25.05 -2.94
C GLN A 175 9.01 -24.50 -1.53
N LEU A 176 7.82 -23.94 -1.31
CA LEU A 176 7.38 -23.45 0.00
C LEU A 176 7.30 -24.56 1.06
N ILE A 177 6.91 -25.78 0.68
CA ILE A 177 6.81 -26.93 1.60
C ILE A 177 8.19 -27.49 1.97
N GLY A 178 9.16 -27.43 1.06
CA GLY A 178 10.47 -28.07 1.22
C GLY A 178 11.51 -27.28 2.02
N THR A 179 11.25 -26.03 2.38
CA THR A 179 12.32 -25.13 2.86
C THR A 179 12.18 -24.80 4.35
N SER A 180 13.04 -25.40 5.18
CA SER A 180 13.02 -25.26 6.65
C SER A 180 13.85 -24.09 7.22
N GLN A 181 14.54 -23.31 6.37
CA GLN A 181 15.47 -22.24 6.79
C GLN A 181 15.12 -20.83 6.27
N ILE A 182 13.89 -20.59 5.83
CA ILE A 182 13.48 -19.28 5.29
C ILE A 182 13.15 -18.30 6.43
N THR A 183 13.58 -17.05 6.33
CA THR A 183 13.19 -15.96 7.25
C THR A 183 11.68 -15.68 7.16
N GLY A 184 11.12 -15.01 8.18
CA GLY A 184 9.69 -14.66 8.18
C GLY A 184 9.26 -13.87 6.94
N LEU A 185 10.05 -12.85 6.57
CA LEU A 185 9.78 -12.00 5.40
C LEU A 185 9.84 -12.78 4.08
N THR A 186 10.89 -13.58 3.86
CA THR A 186 11.03 -14.33 2.60
C THR A 186 9.90 -15.36 2.43
N MET A 187 9.43 -15.97 3.52
CA MET A 187 8.28 -16.87 3.49
C MET A 187 6.98 -16.14 3.14
N ASP A 188 6.75 -14.95 3.73
CA ASP A 188 5.57 -14.13 3.44
C ASP A 188 5.58 -13.64 1.98
N LEU A 189 6.73 -13.20 1.46
CA LEU A 189 6.89 -12.79 0.07
C LEU A 189 6.63 -13.93 -0.91
N ALA A 190 7.16 -15.12 -0.64
CA ALA A 190 6.93 -16.28 -1.50
C ALA A 190 5.46 -16.72 -1.51
N ARG A 191 4.78 -16.66 -0.35
CA ARG A 191 3.32 -16.88 -0.26
C ARG A 191 2.54 -15.82 -1.03
N GLN A 192 2.97 -14.55 -0.97
CA GLN A 192 2.34 -13.48 -1.73
C GLN A 192 2.42 -13.73 -3.23
N GLN A 193 3.60 -14.10 -3.74
CA GLN A 193 3.76 -14.41 -5.16
C GLN A 193 2.83 -15.55 -5.63
N VAL A 194 2.66 -16.60 -4.82
CA VAL A 194 1.69 -17.67 -5.12
C VAL A 194 0.26 -17.12 -5.20
N ARG A 195 -0.16 -16.26 -4.27
CA ARG A 195 -1.49 -15.65 -4.29
C ARG A 195 -1.70 -14.73 -5.49
N GLU A 196 -0.69 -13.96 -5.86
CA GLU A 196 -0.72 -13.10 -7.05
C GLU A 196 -0.93 -13.92 -8.33
N LEU A 197 -0.22 -15.04 -8.49
CA LEU A 197 -0.42 -15.96 -9.61
C LEU A 197 -1.80 -16.62 -9.60
N GLN A 198 -2.28 -17.05 -8.42
CA GLN A 198 -3.62 -17.61 -8.26
C GLN A 198 -4.70 -16.59 -8.63
N PHE A 199 -4.55 -15.33 -8.21
CA PHE A 199 -5.47 -14.25 -8.55
C PHE A 199 -5.57 -14.03 -10.06
N VAL A 200 -4.43 -13.99 -10.76
CA VAL A 200 -4.38 -13.84 -12.22
C VAL A 200 -5.05 -15.03 -12.91
N ARG A 201 -4.73 -16.26 -12.49
CA ARG A 201 -5.33 -17.49 -13.03
C ARG A 201 -6.84 -17.52 -12.85
N ASP A 202 -7.33 -17.18 -11.66
CA ASP A 202 -8.76 -17.24 -11.35
C ASP A 202 -9.53 -16.19 -12.17
N ALA A 203 -8.96 -14.99 -12.37
CA ALA A 203 -9.53 -13.97 -13.24
C ALA A 203 -9.56 -14.41 -14.73
N GLN A 204 -8.54 -15.09 -15.24
CA GLN A 204 -8.56 -15.64 -16.61
C GLN A 204 -9.66 -16.68 -16.81
N ASN A 205 -9.89 -17.55 -15.81
CA ASN A 205 -10.95 -18.56 -15.89
C ASN A 205 -12.36 -17.93 -15.93
N ASP A 206 -12.56 -16.82 -15.21
CA ASP A 206 -13.84 -16.11 -15.18
C ASP A 206 -14.15 -15.43 -16.52
N ASP A 207 -13.14 -14.92 -17.23
CA ASP A 207 -13.31 -14.34 -18.57
C ASP A 207 -13.63 -15.40 -19.63
N ASP A 208 -12.97 -16.57 -19.59
CA ASP A 208 -13.26 -17.70 -20.49
C ASP A 208 -14.71 -18.20 -20.35
N VAL A 209 -15.29 -18.14 -19.14
CA VAL A 209 -16.69 -18.54 -18.87
C VAL A 209 -17.68 -17.50 -19.40
N ARG A 210 -17.31 -16.21 -19.43
CA ARG A 210 -18.18 -15.13 -19.93
C ARG A 210 -18.23 -15.08 -21.46
N ASP A 211 -17.13 -15.46 -22.11
CA ASP A 211 -17.02 -15.50 -23.57
C ASP A 211 -17.52 -16.83 -24.18
N ALA A 212 -17.88 -17.81 -23.34
CA ALA A 212 -18.52 -19.04 -23.81
C ALA A 212 -19.90 -18.72 -24.43
N PRO A 213 -20.16 -19.10 -25.70
CA PRO A 213 -21.45 -18.88 -26.32
C PRO A 213 -22.52 -19.57 -25.48
N SER A 214 -23.56 -18.83 -25.11
CA SER A 214 -24.71 -19.35 -24.37
C SER A 214 -25.28 -20.56 -25.12
N LEU A 215 -25.11 -21.76 -24.54
CA LEU A 215 -25.65 -23.01 -25.08
C LEU A 215 -27.17 -23.08 -24.93
#